data_AF-A0A9E5V2N9-F1
#
_entry.id   AF-A0A9E5V2N9-F1
#
_cell.length_a   1.000
_cell.length_b   1.000
_cell.length_c   1.000
_cell.angle_alpha   90.00
_cell.angle_beta   90.00
_cell.angle_gamma   90.00
#
_symmetry.space_group_name_H-M   'P 1'
#
loop_
_entity.id
_entity.type
_entity.pdbx_description
1 polymer ?
#
loop_
_entity_poly.entity_id
_entity_poly.type
_entity_poly.pdbx_seq_one_letter_code
_entity_poly.pdbx_strand_id
1 'polypeptide(L)'
;MKKLIHFVCGSIFWLWNCTFLLLAYGVILPQVGFAFSRDAWAGVEIPASLVASLLGLLIVPTVCTLVGWFRLRKQPVSLIRLFYGVEAPLVGICLLRLFLIREMTPASSQILGTALFCIGAFAVELLCGFAARKRTLAWLHW
;
A
#
# COMPACT_ATOMS: atom_id res chain seq x y z
N MET A 1 -12.00 -20.85 18.42
CA MET A 1 -10.73 -20.11 18.25
C MET A 1 -10.45 -19.68 16.80
N LYS A 2 -10.45 -20.58 15.79
CA LYS A 2 -10.20 -20.20 14.38
C LYS A 2 -11.11 -19.08 13.84
N LYS A 3 -12.42 -19.13 14.11
CA LYS A 3 -13.38 -18.09 13.70
C LYS A 3 -13.06 -16.70 14.30
N LEU A 4 -12.60 -16.66 15.56
CA LEU A 4 -12.24 -15.41 16.24
C LEU A 4 -10.99 -14.78 15.60
N ILE A 5 -9.96 -15.59 15.30
CA ILE A 5 -8.74 -15.12 14.63
C ILE A 5 -9.08 -14.56 13.24
N HIS A 6 -9.91 -15.27 12.47
CA HIS A 6 -10.36 -14.82 11.17
C HIS A 6 -11.14 -13.49 11.24
N PHE A 7 -12.01 -13.35 12.23
CA PHE A 7 -12.74 -12.11 12.47
C PHE A 7 -11.79 -10.95 12.81
N VAL A 8 -10.92 -11.12 13.80
CA VAL A 8 -9.96 -10.10 14.24
C VAL A 8 -9.04 -9.66 13.11
N CYS A 9 -8.47 -10.60 12.34
CA CYS A 9 -7.60 -10.26 11.20
C CYS A 9 -8.35 -9.46 10.13
N GLY A 10 -9.59 -9.83 9.84
CA GLY A 10 -10.44 -9.08 8.91
C GLY A 10 -10.73 -7.67 9.43
N SER A 11 -11.15 -7.54 10.68
CA SER A 11 -11.49 -6.24 11.28
C SER A 11 -10.29 -5.30 11.32
N ILE A 12 -9.10 -5.79 11.70
CA ILE A 12 -7.87 -4.98 11.70
C ILE A 12 -7.57 -4.47 10.29
N PHE A 13 -7.63 -5.34 9.28
CA PHE A 13 -7.38 -4.95 7.89
C PHE A 13 -8.31 -3.82 7.43
N TRP A 14 -9.62 -4.00 7.62
CA TRP A 14 -10.62 -3.03 7.16
C TRP A 14 -10.56 -1.73 7.95
N LEU A 15 -10.38 -1.81 9.27
CA LEU A 15 -10.26 -0.63 10.12
C LEU A 15 -9.06 0.22 9.71
N TRP A 16 -7.90 -0.42 9.49
CA TRP A 16 -6.70 0.30 9.08
C TRP A 16 -6.80 0.84 7.66
N ASN A 17 -7.29 0.08 6.68
CA ASN A 17 -7.48 0.59 5.32
C ASN A 17 -8.45 1.77 5.29
N CYS A 18 -9.57 1.70 6.02
CA CYS A 18 -10.48 2.84 6.14
C CYS A 18 -9.80 4.05 6.79
N THR A 19 -8.99 3.84 7.83
CA THR A 19 -8.24 4.90 8.49
C THR A 19 -7.22 5.53 7.54
N PHE A 20 -6.48 4.72 6.78
CA PHE A 20 -5.53 5.22 5.81
C PHE A 20 -6.20 5.99 4.68
N LEU A 21 -7.34 5.52 4.17
CA LEU A 21 -8.10 6.27 3.16
C LEU A 21 -8.61 7.59 3.73
N LEU A 22 -9.14 7.60 4.95
CA LEU A 22 -9.60 8.84 5.59
C LEU A 22 -8.45 9.82 5.83
N LEU A 23 -7.29 9.35 6.27
CA LEU A 23 -6.12 10.22 6.45
C LEU A 23 -5.57 10.71 5.12
N ALA A 24 -5.41 9.82 4.15
CA ALA A 24 -4.82 10.14 2.86
C ALA A 24 -5.70 11.13 2.08
N TYR A 25 -7.01 10.89 2.00
CA TYR A 25 -7.94 11.75 1.26
C TYR A 25 -8.48 12.93 2.08
N GLY A 26 -8.66 12.75 3.40
CA GLY A 26 -9.26 13.77 4.27
C GLY A 26 -8.28 14.73 4.92
N VAL A 27 -7.01 14.34 5.08
CA VAL A 27 -5.98 15.18 5.73
C VAL A 27 -4.84 15.49 4.76
N ILE A 28 -4.19 14.46 4.21
CA ILE A 28 -2.96 14.63 3.44
C ILE A 28 -3.23 15.28 2.08
N LEU A 29 -4.23 14.80 1.33
CA LEU A 29 -4.60 15.37 0.04
C LEU A 29 -5.00 16.86 0.13
N PRO A 30 -5.88 17.30 1.05
CA PRO A 30 -6.22 18.71 1.13
C PRO A 30 -5.08 19.59 1.64
N GLN A 31 -4.19 19.09 2.50
CA GLN A 31 -3.06 19.90 2.99
C GLN A 31 -1.92 19.95 1.96
N VAL A 32 -1.44 18.79 1.53
CA VAL A 32 -0.26 18.65 0.66
C VAL A 32 -0.64 18.88 -0.81
N GLY A 33 -1.77 18.32 -1.25
CA GLY A 33 -2.24 18.49 -2.62
C GLY A 33 -2.62 19.93 -2.94
N PHE A 34 -3.26 20.65 -2.01
CA PHE A 34 -3.55 22.08 -2.19
C PHE A 34 -2.28 22.95 -2.14
N ALA A 35 -1.33 22.62 -1.27
CA ALA A 35 -0.03 23.30 -1.27
C ALA A 35 0.69 23.11 -2.62
N PHE A 36 0.71 21.87 -3.14
CA PHE A 36 1.33 21.56 -4.42
C PHE A 36 0.63 22.24 -5.60
N SER A 37 -0.71 22.30 -5.62
CA SER A 37 -1.42 22.98 -6.69
C SER A 37 -1.18 24.49 -6.68
N ARG A 38 -1.15 25.10 -5.49
CA ARG A 38 -0.81 26.52 -5.33
C ARG A 38 0.61 26.82 -5.79
N ASP A 39 1.57 26.00 -5.38
CA ASP A 39 2.98 26.20 -5.72
C ASP A 39 3.22 25.98 -7.23
N ALA A 40 2.51 25.02 -7.85
CA ALA A 40 2.51 24.83 -9.30
C ALA A 40 1.92 26.03 -10.05
N TRP A 41 0.85 26.65 -9.54
CA TRP A 41 0.27 27.88 -10.10
C TRP A 41 1.20 29.09 -9.94
N ALA A 42 2.02 29.11 -8.89
CA ALA A 42 3.05 30.12 -8.67
C ALA A 42 4.32 29.88 -9.51
N GLY A 43 4.37 28.82 -10.33
CA GLY A 43 5.52 28.48 -11.18
C GLY A 43 6.70 27.88 -10.41
N VAL A 44 6.50 27.40 -9.19
CA VAL A 44 7.54 26.73 -8.40
C VAL A 44 7.69 25.29 -8.92
N GLU A 45 8.92 24.92 -9.27
CA GLU A 45 9.22 23.55 -9.70
C GLU A 45 9.11 22.58 -8.52
N ILE A 46 8.11 21.70 -8.58
CA ILE A 46 7.94 20.63 -7.61
C ILE A 46 8.66 19.37 -8.14
N PRO A 47 9.59 18.78 -7.37
CA PRO A 47 10.22 17.53 -7.77
C PRO A 47 9.18 16.45 -8.07
N ALA A 48 9.21 15.89 -9.29
CA ALA A 48 8.29 14.83 -9.72
C ALA A 48 8.36 13.59 -8.80
N SER A 49 9.49 13.38 -8.15
CA SER A 49 9.72 12.39 -7.09
C SER A 49 8.74 12.53 -5.91
N LEU A 50 8.47 13.75 -5.45
CA LEU A 50 7.55 14.01 -4.34
C LEU A 50 6.10 13.83 -4.76
N VAL A 51 5.75 14.26 -5.96
CA VAL A 51 4.41 14.01 -6.54
C VAL A 51 4.15 12.51 -6.65
N ALA A 52 5.12 11.74 -7.12
CA ALA A 52 5.00 10.28 -7.19
C ALA A 52 4.80 9.63 -5.81
N SER A 53 5.45 10.13 -4.77
CA SER A 53 5.24 9.65 -3.40
C SER A 53 3.88 10.01 -2.83
N LEU A 54 3.36 11.20 -3.13
CA LEU A 54 1.98 11.58 -2.77
C LEU A 54 0.96 10.69 -3.47
N LEU A 55 1.13 10.46 -4.78
CA LEU A 55 0.28 9.55 -5.53
C LEU A 55 0.37 8.11 -5.01
N GLY A 56 1.57 7.64 -4.68
CA GLY A 56 1.76 6.34 -4.04
C GLY A 56 0.98 6.21 -2.74
N LEU A 57 1.01 7.23 -1.89
CA LEU A 57 0.29 7.25 -0.62
C LEU A 57 -1.25 7.18 -0.78
N LEU A 58 -1.78 7.67 -1.90
CA LEU A 58 -3.20 7.61 -2.22
C LEU A 58 -3.57 6.29 -2.91
N ILE A 59 -2.78 5.88 -3.90
CA ILE A 59 -3.05 4.73 -4.76
C ILE A 59 -2.85 3.42 -3.99
N VAL A 60 -1.81 3.31 -3.17
CA VAL A 60 -1.48 2.06 -2.45
C VAL A 60 -2.63 1.58 -1.56
N PRO A 61 -3.12 2.33 -0.56
CA PRO A 61 -4.22 1.87 0.30
C PRO A 61 -5.50 1.64 -0.52
N THR A 62 -5.74 2.42 -1.58
CA THR A 62 -6.90 2.25 -2.47
C THR A 62 -6.84 0.93 -3.22
N VAL A 63 -5.69 0.61 -3.83
CA VAL A 63 -5.47 -0.65 -4.55
C VAL A 63 -5.49 -1.84 -3.58
N CYS A 64 -4.86 -1.71 -2.41
CA CYS A 64 -4.89 -2.76 -1.38
C CYS A 64 -6.33 -3.04 -0.89
N THR A 65 -7.12 -1.99 -0.67
CA THR A 65 -8.56 -2.10 -0.33
C THR A 65 -9.35 -2.81 -1.44
N LEU A 66 -9.17 -2.40 -2.70
CA LEU A 66 -9.84 -3.01 -3.87
C LEU A 66 -9.47 -4.49 -4.03
N VAL A 67 -8.18 -4.82 -3.96
CA VAL A 67 -7.68 -6.20 -4.03
C VAL A 67 -8.21 -7.03 -2.86
N GLY A 68 -8.20 -6.47 -1.65
CA GLY A 68 -8.79 -7.07 -0.46
C GLY A 68 -10.28 -7.40 -0.63
N TRP A 69 -11.04 -6.45 -1.19
CA TRP A 69 -12.48 -6.59 -1.43
C TRP A 69 -12.80 -7.66 -2.50
N PHE A 70 -12.15 -7.58 -3.66
CA PHE A 70 -12.47 -8.44 -4.80
C PHE A 70 -11.91 -9.86 -4.69
N ARG A 71 -10.70 -10.02 -4.16
CA ARG A 71 -9.97 -11.30 -4.24
C ARG A 71 -9.82 -12.02 -2.91
N LEU A 72 -9.67 -11.29 -1.81
CA LEU A 72 -9.22 -11.86 -0.53
C LEU A 72 -10.29 -11.86 0.57
N ARG A 73 -11.49 -11.32 0.34
CA ARG A 73 -12.59 -11.21 1.33
C ARG A 73 -12.92 -12.51 2.07
N LYS A 74 -12.76 -13.68 1.42
CA LYS A 74 -13.05 -14.99 2.02
C LYS A 74 -11.89 -15.58 2.85
N GLN A 75 -10.73 -14.92 2.90
CA GLN A 75 -9.52 -15.41 3.57
C GLN A 75 -8.81 -14.30 4.37
N PRO A 76 -9.25 -14.04 5.62
CA PRO A 76 -8.75 -12.92 6.42
C PRO A 76 -7.28 -13.02 6.86
N VAL A 77 -6.70 -14.23 6.86
CA VAL A 77 -5.25 -14.41 7.09
C VAL A 77 -4.42 -13.87 5.93
N SER A 78 -4.97 -13.88 4.72
CA SER A 78 -4.30 -13.36 3.52
C SER A 78 -4.43 -11.85 3.43
N LEU A 79 -5.56 -11.29 3.90
CA LEU A 79 -5.77 -9.85 4.04
C LEU A 79 -4.71 -9.22 4.95
N ILE A 80 -4.44 -9.82 6.12
CA ILE A 80 -3.44 -9.25 7.03
C ILE A 80 -2.01 -9.33 6.46
N ARG A 81 -1.71 -10.37 5.67
CA ARG A 81 -0.43 -10.49 4.96
C ARG A 81 -0.26 -9.43 3.86
N LEU A 82 -1.33 -9.08 3.16
CA LEU A 82 -1.31 -7.97 2.19
C LEU A 82 -1.05 -6.63 2.90
N PHE A 83 -1.71 -6.40 4.03
CA PHE A 83 -1.53 -5.19 4.82
C PHE A 83 -0.10 -5.03 5.34
N TYR A 84 0.40 -6.02 6.08
CA TYR A 84 1.74 -5.92 6.69
C TYR A 84 2.88 -6.09 5.69
N GLY A 85 2.68 -6.88 4.64
CA GLY A 85 3.75 -7.20 3.68
C GLY A 85 3.86 -6.21 2.52
N VAL A 86 2.78 -5.48 2.19
CA VAL A 86 2.75 -4.61 1.01
C VAL A 86 2.30 -3.20 1.38
N GLU A 87 1.13 -3.06 1.98
CA GLU A 87 0.53 -1.74 2.22
C GLU A 87 1.34 -0.90 3.22
N ALA A 88 1.56 -1.42 4.44
CA ALA A 88 2.31 -0.75 5.49
C ALA A 88 3.74 -0.34 5.08
N PRO A 89 4.56 -1.21 4.45
CA PRO A 89 5.90 -0.81 4.02
C PRO A 89 5.88 0.20 2.87
N LEU A 90 4.97 0.09 1.90
CA LEU A 90 4.85 1.08 0.81
C LEU A 90 4.39 2.44 1.33
N VAL A 91 3.39 2.47 2.20
CA VAL A 91 2.90 3.68 2.86
C VAL A 91 4.02 4.30 3.71
N GLY A 92 4.75 3.49 4.48
CA GLY A 92 5.89 3.95 5.27
C GLY A 92 6.99 4.58 4.43
N ILE A 93 7.34 3.96 3.29
CA ILE A 93 8.30 4.53 2.33
C ILE A 93 7.81 5.87 1.76
N CYS A 94 6.54 5.95 1.39
CA CYS A 94 5.96 7.19 0.86
C CYS A 94 5.96 8.31 1.91
N LEU A 95 5.63 8.00 3.17
CA LEU A 95 5.67 8.96 4.28
C LEU A 95 7.10 9.41 4.60
N LEU A 96 8.04 8.47 4.71
CA LEU A 96 9.46 8.79 4.93
C LEU A 96 9.97 9.73 3.84
N ARG A 97 9.58 9.52 2.59
CA ARG A 97 9.99 10.38 1.49
C ARG A 97 9.32 11.75 1.51
N LEU A 98 8.02 11.82 1.80
CA LEU A 98 7.30 13.11 1.85
C LEU A 98 7.75 14.00 3.01
N PHE A 99 8.08 13.41 4.16
CA PHE A 99 8.36 14.17 5.39
C PHE A 99 9.84 14.22 5.78
N LEU A 100 10.63 13.18 5.52
CA LEU A 100 12.00 13.06 6.00
C LEU A 100 13.06 13.25 4.90
N ILE A 101 12.84 12.69 3.70
CA ILE A 101 13.80 12.71 2.59
C ILE A 101 13.33 13.67 1.49
N ARG A 102 13.51 14.98 1.72
CA ARG A 102 13.27 16.00 0.68
C ARG A 102 14.36 16.02 -0.38
N GLU A 103 15.60 15.74 0.01
CA GLU A 103 16.78 15.68 -0.86
C GLU A 103 17.11 14.21 -1.19
N MET A 104 16.97 13.80 -2.46
CA MET A 104 17.34 12.44 -2.86
C MET A 104 18.86 12.31 -2.99
N THR A 105 19.50 11.66 -2.02
CA THR A 105 20.87 11.19 -2.20
C THR A 105 20.89 9.92 -3.07
N PRO A 106 21.94 9.66 -3.88
CA PRO A 106 22.06 8.45 -4.69
C PRO A 106 21.97 7.14 -3.86
N ALA A 107 22.42 7.17 -2.61
CA ALA A 107 22.28 6.03 -1.69
C ALA A 107 20.82 5.78 -1.30
N SER A 108 20.06 6.84 -1.01
CA SER A 108 18.64 6.72 -0.66
C SER A 108 17.79 6.17 -1.80
N SER A 109 18.07 6.54 -3.06
CA SER A 109 17.33 6.05 -4.22
C SER A 109 17.54 4.55 -4.43
N GLN A 110 18.76 4.04 -4.23
CA GLN A 110 19.05 2.61 -4.32
C GLN A 110 18.36 1.81 -3.23
N ILE A 111 18.40 2.28 -1.97
CA ILE A 111 17.72 1.61 -0.84
C ILE A 111 16.21 1.56 -1.08
N LEU A 112 15.60 2.66 -1.53
CA LEU A 112 14.18 2.70 -1.83
C LEU A 112 13.81 1.81 -3.03
N GLY A 113 14.66 1.78 -4.06
CA GLY A 113 14.46 0.94 -5.25
C GLY A 113 14.49 -0.54 -4.91
N THR A 114 15.47 -0.99 -4.12
CA THR A 114 15.56 -2.39 -3.69
C THR A 114 14.40 -2.77 -2.76
N ALA A 115 14.01 -1.88 -1.84
CA ALA A 115 12.83 -2.09 -1.00
C ALA A 115 11.56 -2.24 -1.83
N LEU A 116 11.33 -1.36 -2.81
CA LEU A 116 10.21 -1.45 -3.74
C LEU A 116 10.23 -2.77 -4.53
N PHE A 117 11.40 -3.20 -4.99
CA PHE A 117 11.55 -4.47 -5.71
C PHE A 117 11.19 -5.68 -4.84
N CYS A 118 11.67 -5.72 -3.58
CA CYS A 118 11.35 -6.78 -2.63
C CYS A 118 9.85 -6.82 -2.30
N ILE A 119 9.23 -5.66 -2.07
CA ILE A 119 7.79 -5.56 -1.79
C ILE A 119 6.98 -6.00 -3.02
N GLY A 120 7.39 -5.59 -4.23
CA GLY A 120 6.76 -6.00 -5.47
C GLY A 120 6.86 -7.51 -5.69
N ALA A 121 8.03 -8.10 -5.47
CA ALA A 121 8.22 -9.55 -5.54
C ALA A 121 7.32 -10.30 -4.54
N PHE A 122 7.25 -9.82 -3.29
CA PHE A 122 6.35 -10.39 -2.27
C PHE A 122 4.88 -10.25 -2.67
N ALA A 123 4.48 -9.11 -3.24
CA ALA A 123 3.11 -8.89 -3.72
C ALA A 123 2.76 -9.86 -4.87
N VAL A 124 3.69 -10.08 -5.82
CA VAL A 124 3.50 -11.05 -6.91
C VAL A 124 3.39 -12.46 -6.37
N GLU A 125 4.24 -12.86 -5.42
CA GLU A 125 4.15 -14.17 -4.77
C GLU A 125 2.81 -14.33 -4.02
N LEU A 126 2.36 -13.29 -3.32
CA LEU A 126 1.07 -13.25 -2.62
C LEU A 126 -0.13 -13.17 -3.58
N LEU A 127 0.05 -12.90 -4.88
CA LEU A 127 -1.05 -12.92 -5.85
C LEU A 127 -1.03 -14.21 -6.69
N CYS A 128 0.14 -14.62 -7.18
CA CYS A 128 0.35 -15.80 -8.02
C CYS A 128 0.42 -17.10 -7.20
N GLY A 129 1.06 -17.09 -6.03
CA GLY A 129 1.08 -18.22 -5.11
C GLY A 129 -0.32 -18.59 -4.59
N PHE A 130 -1.24 -17.62 -4.56
CA PHE A 130 -2.66 -17.87 -4.29
C PHE A 130 -3.37 -18.54 -5.46
N ALA A 131 -3.09 -18.12 -6.70
CA ALA A 131 -3.61 -18.80 -7.89
C ALA A 131 -3.13 -20.26 -7.95
N ALA A 132 -1.86 -20.51 -7.59
CA ALA A 132 -1.28 -21.85 -7.53
C ALA A 132 -1.87 -22.71 -6.39
N ARG A 133 -2.02 -22.17 -5.17
CA ARG A 133 -2.62 -22.90 -4.02
C ARG A 133 -4.09 -23.26 -4.25
N LYS A 134 -4.84 -22.43 -4.99
CA LYS A 134 -6.21 -22.76 -5.42
C LYS A 134 -6.22 -23.92 -6.42
N ARG A 135 -5.20 -24.01 -7.28
CA ARG A 135 -5.05 -25.09 -8.27
C ARG A 135 -4.71 -26.42 -7.59
N THR A 136 -3.80 -26.44 -6.62
CA THR A 136 -3.47 -27.67 -5.87
C THR A 136 -4.63 -28.18 -5.01
N LEU A 137 -5.45 -27.30 -4.44
CA LEU A 137 -6.67 -27.71 -3.74
C LEU A 137 -7.81 -28.14 -4.69
N ALA A 138 -7.85 -27.62 -5.92
CA ALA A 138 -8.83 -28.05 -6.93
C ALA A 138 -8.61 -29.50 -7.40
N TRP A 139 -7.38 -30.02 -7.31
CA TRP A 139 -7.07 -31.43 -7.57
C TRP A 139 -7.44 -32.39 -6.42
N LEU A 140 -7.74 -31.87 -5.22
CA LEU A 140 -8.14 -32.66 -4.05
C LEU A 140 -9.68 -32.76 -3.88
N HIS A 141 -10.45 -32.23 -4.83
CA HIS A 141 -11.92 -32.27 -4.87
C HIS A 141 -12.41 -33.18 -6.03
N TRP A 142 -11.76 -34.31 -6.24
CA TRP A 142 -12.26 -35.41 -7.06
C TRP A 142 -12.18 -36.71 -6.27
#